data_AF-A0A673U2Y6-F1
#
_entry.id   AF-A0A673U2Y6-F1
#
_cell.length_a   1.000
_cell.length_b   1.000
_cell.length_c   1.000
_cell.angle_alpha   90.00
_cell.angle_beta   90.00
_cell.angle_gamma   90.00
#
_symmetry.space_group_name_H-M   'P 1'
#
loop_
_entity.id
_entity.type
_entity.pdbx_description
1 polymer ?
#
loop_
_entity_poly.entity_id
_entity_poly.type
_entity_poly.pdbx_seq_one_letter_code
_entity_poly.pdbx_strand_id
1 'polypeptide(L)'
;SYLCYLRYFLLAEDWNTIPHSVTEIFHKNIFLNIEVVELIESPWITLVTQMSHIPMKMSNEQNWDWVSTQIFTTCNVEQSLFNDWFTGHLNFQIEHHLFPTMPRHNFHKVQPLVRSLCAQHGLQYVKKPLLESFSSQLSLPSHC
;
A
#
# COMPACT_ATOMS: atom_id res chain seq x y z
N SER A 1 17.43 0.16 6.91
CA SER A 1 17.14 0.98 5.72
C SER A 1 18.31 1.92 5.46
N TYR A 2 18.54 2.33 4.21
CA TYR A 2 19.62 3.25 3.81
C TYR A 2 19.67 4.54 4.65
N LEU A 3 18.52 5.09 5.00
CA LEU A 3 18.39 6.23 5.92
C LEU A 3 18.96 5.96 7.32
N CYS A 4 18.84 4.74 7.83
CA CYS A 4 19.41 4.35 9.13
C CYS A 4 20.94 4.25 9.06
N TYR A 5 21.48 3.82 7.92
CA TYR A 5 22.92 3.78 7.66
C TYR A 5 23.51 5.18 7.49
N LEU A 6 22.84 6.06 6.74
CA LEU A 6 23.23 7.47 6.61
C LEU A 6 23.21 8.19 7.97
N ARG A 7 22.18 7.94 8.78
CA ARG A 7 22.07 8.50 10.14
C ARG A 7 23.20 8.01 11.06
N TYR A 8 23.58 6.74 10.95
CA TYR A 8 24.72 6.20 11.70
C TYR A 8 26.05 6.79 11.24
N PHE A 9 26.26 6.88 9.92
CA PHE A 9 27.46 7.48 9.32
C PHE A 9 27.64 8.95 9.75
N LEU A 10 26.57 9.74 9.69
CA LEU A 10 26.56 11.14 10.15
C LEU A 10 26.97 11.31 11.61
N LEU A 11 26.62 10.35 12.48
CA LEU A 11 26.91 10.39 13.91
C LEU A 11 28.29 9.81 14.28
N ALA A 12 28.89 9.03 13.38
CA ALA A 12 30.13 8.30 13.64
C ALA A 12 31.40 9.08 13.23
N GLU A 13 31.30 10.08 12.35
CA GLU A 13 32.44 10.87 11.89
C GLU A 13 32.63 12.17 12.70
N ASP A 14 33.89 12.49 13.00
CA ASP A 14 34.28 13.80 13.55
C ASP A 14 34.49 14.80 12.41
N TRP A 15 33.38 15.44 12.03
CA TRP A 15 33.29 16.42 10.95
C TRP A 15 34.26 17.61 11.08
N ASN A 16 34.82 17.86 12.27
CA ASN A 16 35.79 18.94 12.49
C ASN A 16 37.17 18.63 11.90
N THR A 17 37.45 17.36 11.60
CA THR A 17 38.73 16.91 11.00
C THR A 17 38.72 16.95 9.47
N ILE A 18 37.55 17.12 8.86
CA ILE A 18 37.34 17.10 7.41
C ILE A 18 37.34 18.55 6.88
N PRO A 19 37.99 18.83 5.72
CA PRO A 19 37.98 20.16 5.14
C PRO A 19 36.55 20.69 4.94
N HIS A 20 36.29 21.93 5.34
CA HIS A 20 34.94 22.55 5.25
C HIS A 20 34.30 22.43 3.86
N SER A 21 35.08 22.56 2.78
CA SER A 21 34.58 22.41 1.41
C SER A 21 34.06 21.01 1.11
N VAL A 22 34.68 19.96 1.69
CA VAL A 22 34.26 18.56 1.54
C VAL A 22 33.00 18.32 2.36
N THR A 23 32.95 18.80 3.59
CA THR A 23 31.75 18.72 4.46
C THR A 23 30.55 19.44 3.83
N GLU A 24 30.75 20.61 3.21
CA GLU A 24 29.69 21.30 2.49
C GLU A 24 29.15 20.51 1.30
N ILE A 25 30.03 19.93 0.47
CA ILE A 25 29.62 19.12 -0.68
C ILE A 25 28.86 17.88 -0.20
N PHE A 26 29.36 17.22 0.84
CA PHE A 26 28.72 16.06 1.43
C PHE A 26 27.32 16.39 1.97
N HIS A 27 27.18 17.48 2.73
CA HIS A 27 25.88 17.94 3.22
C HIS A 27 24.94 18.31 2.07
N LYS A 28 25.40 19.05 1.05
CA LYS A 28 24.55 19.38 -0.12
C LYS A 28 24.04 18.12 -0.81
N ASN A 29 24.90 17.12 -0.99
CA ASN A 29 24.51 15.84 -1.57
C ASN A 29 23.53 15.07 -0.68
N ILE A 30 23.74 15.01 0.64
CA ILE A 30 22.84 14.26 1.52
C ILE A 30 21.46 14.91 1.61
N PHE A 31 21.41 16.25 1.71
CA PHE A 31 20.15 17.00 1.70
C PHE A 31 19.40 16.77 0.38
N LEU A 32 20.08 16.89 -0.76
CA LEU A 32 19.47 16.63 -2.06
C LEU A 32 18.94 15.19 -2.18
N ASN A 33 19.68 14.19 -1.69
CA ASN A 33 19.22 12.80 -1.72
C ASN A 33 17.98 12.60 -0.84
N ILE A 34 17.94 13.19 0.36
CA ILE A 34 16.79 13.10 1.26
C ILE A 34 15.56 13.74 0.60
N GLU A 35 15.70 14.96 0.07
CA GLU A 35 14.60 15.65 -0.60
C GLU A 35 14.05 14.86 -1.79
N VAL A 36 14.93 14.30 -2.63
CA VAL A 36 14.53 13.47 -3.77
C VAL A 36 13.78 12.22 -3.32
N VAL A 37 14.27 11.54 -2.27
CA VAL A 37 13.60 10.35 -1.71
C VAL A 37 12.23 10.71 -1.16
N GLU A 38 12.12 11.78 -0.38
CA GLU A 38 10.85 12.22 0.22
C GLU A 38 9.82 12.62 -0.85
N LEU A 39 10.26 13.30 -1.91
CA LEU A 39 9.42 13.68 -3.05
C LEU A 39 8.88 12.48 -3.84
N ILE A 40 9.54 11.32 -3.77
CA ILE A 40 9.12 10.10 -4.47
C ILE A 40 8.33 9.17 -3.52
N GLU A 41 8.85 8.91 -2.33
CA GLU A 41 8.26 7.96 -1.37
C GLU A 41 6.92 8.45 -0.82
N SER A 42 6.78 9.74 -0.52
CA SER A 42 5.55 10.26 0.10
C SER A 42 4.34 10.17 -0.83
N PRO A 43 4.42 10.63 -2.10
CA PRO A 43 3.33 10.41 -3.06
C PRO A 43 3.09 8.93 -3.33
N TRP A 44 4.14 8.12 -3.42
CA TRP A 44 4.01 6.68 -3.63
C TRP A 44 3.20 5.99 -2.54
N ILE A 45 3.54 6.21 -1.27
CA ILE A 45 2.82 5.62 -0.13
C ILE A 45 1.38 6.11 -0.10
N THR A 46 1.17 7.41 -0.33
CA THR A 46 -0.17 8.00 -0.38
C THR A 46 -1.03 7.34 -1.45
N LEU A 47 -0.48 7.20 -2.65
CA LEU A 47 -1.14 6.55 -3.78
C LEU A 47 -1.49 5.09 -3.45
N VAL A 48 -0.50 4.29 -3.04
CA VAL A 48 -0.70 2.87 -2.72
C VAL A 48 -1.75 2.68 -1.62
N THR A 49 -1.66 3.43 -0.53
CA THR A 49 -2.61 3.29 0.59
C THR A 49 -4.02 3.70 0.20
N GLN A 50 -4.18 4.79 -0.57
CA GLN A 50 -5.49 5.21 -1.04
C GLN A 50 -6.13 4.20 -2.00
N MET A 51 -5.33 3.46 -2.78
CA MET A 51 -5.84 2.47 -3.76
C MET A 51 -6.43 1.24 -3.10
N SER A 52 -5.98 0.98 -1.88
CA SER A 52 -6.46 -0.10 -1.05
C SER A 52 -7.76 0.25 -0.30
N HIS A 53 -8.20 1.51 -0.32
CA HIS A 53 -9.42 1.97 0.36
C HIS A 53 -10.50 2.44 -0.63
N ILE A 54 -10.85 1.60 -1.59
CA ILE A 54 -11.93 1.89 -2.54
C ILE A 54 -13.27 1.65 -1.83
N PRO A 55 -14.11 2.68 -1.65
CA PRO A 55 -15.40 2.51 -1.00
C PRO A 55 -16.34 1.70 -1.89
N MET A 56 -16.89 0.63 -1.33
CA MET A 56 -17.94 -0.15 -1.95
C MET A 56 -19.31 0.37 -1.49
N LYS A 57 -20.30 0.39 -2.38
CA LYS A 57 -21.66 0.82 -2.00
C LYS A 57 -22.24 -0.15 -0.98
N MET A 58 -22.53 0.35 0.21
CA MET A 58 -23.25 -0.37 1.26
C MET A 58 -24.72 0.07 1.24
N SER A 59 -25.64 -0.89 1.26
CA SER A 59 -27.04 -0.57 1.57
C SER A 59 -27.19 -0.47 3.09
N ASN A 60 -27.86 0.56 3.58
CA ASN A 60 -28.05 0.76 5.03
C ASN A 60 -29.07 -0.21 5.65
N GLU A 61 -29.71 -1.06 4.83
CA GLU A 61 -30.86 -1.88 5.24
C GLU A 61 -30.54 -3.38 5.34
N GLN A 62 -29.31 -3.81 5.03
CA GLN A 62 -28.93 -5.22 5.05
C GLN A 62 -28.05 -5.56 6.26
N ASN A 63 -28.56 -6.45 7.11
CA ASN A 63 -27.83 -6.98 8.25
C ASN A 63 -27.01 -8.21 7.82
N TRP A 64 -25.76 -7.98 7.40
CA TRP A 64 -24.84 -9.03 6.99
C TRP A 64 -24.03 -9.57 8.16
N ASP A 65 -23.67 -10.85 8.11
CA ASP A 65 -22.67 -11.39 9.03
C ASP A 65 -21.30 -10.73 8.79
N TRP A 66 -20.38 -10.91 9.73
CA TRP A 66 -19.07 -10.25 9.68
C TRP A 66 -18.27 -10.62 8.42
N VAL A 67 -18.28 -11.89 7.98
CA VAL A 67 -17.52 -12.36 6.81
C VAL A 67 -18.09 -11.73 5.55
N SER A 68 -19.41 -11.81 5.39
CA SER A 68 -20.11 -11.19 4.25
C SER A 68 -19.85 -9.68 4.21
N THR A 69 -19.87 -9.01 5.35
CA THR A 69 -19.52 -7.58 5.45
C THR A 69 -18.12 -7.34 4.90
N GLN A 70 -17.08 -8.03 5.37
CA GLN A 70 -15.72 -7.82 4.87
C GLN A 70 -15.59 -8.07 3.36
N ILE A 71 -16.30 -9.06 2.80
CA ILE A 71 -16.23 -9.39 1.37
C ILE A 71 -16.91 -8.33 0.51
N PHE A 72 -18.06 -7.80 0.94
CA PHE A 72 -18.85 -6.88 0.13
C PHE A 72 -18.41 -5.42 0.29
N THR A 73 -17.88 -5.04 1.45
CA THR A 73 -17.43 -3.66 1.72
C THR A 73 -16.00 -3.40 1.28
N THR A 74 -15.32 -4.40 0.75
CA THR A 74 -13.90 -4.34 0.39
C THR A 74 -13.69 -4.94 -0.98
N CYS A 75 -12.71 -4.44 -1.72
CA CYS A 75 -12.28 -5.04 -2.98
C CYS A 75 -10.76 -5.16 -3.02
N ASN A 76 -10.28 -6.14 -3.76
CA ASN A 76 -8.86 -6.32 -4.03
C ASN A 76 -8.40 -5.56 -5.26
N VAL A 77 -7.10 -5.35 -5.36
CA VAL A 77 -6.45 -4.98 -6.63
C VAL A 77 -5.95 -6.27 -7.28
N GLU A 78 -5.97 -6.34 -8.60
CA GLU A 78 -5.50 -7.52 -9.32
C GLU A 78 -4.10 -7.94 -8.90
N GLN A 79 -3.90 -9.25 -8.76
CA GLN A 79 -2.60 -9.80 -8.43
C GLN A 79 -1.71 -9.87 -9.68
N SER A 80 -0.48 -9.38 -9.55
CA SER A 80 0.63 -9.62 -10.47
C SER A 80 1.95 -9.43 -9.72
N LEU A 81 3.06 -9.96 -10.23
CA LEU A 81 4.37 -9.72 -9.62
C LEU A 81 4.68 -8.23 -9.45
N PHE A 82 4.28 -7.42 -10.44
CA PHE A 82 4.41 -5.98 -10.38
C PHE A 82 3.52 -5.37 -9.29
N ASN A 83 2.23 -5.73 -9.25
CA ASN A 83 1.29 -5.16 -8.28
C ASN A 83 1.65 -5.56 -6.83
N ASP A 84 2.10 -6.79 -6.61
CA ASP A 84 2.51 -7.32 -5.31
C ASP A 84 3.75 -6.56 -4.77
N TRP A 85 4.70 -6.23 -5.67
CA TRP A 85 5.87 -5.41 -5.36
C TRP A 85 5.49 -3.93 -5.17
N PHE A 86 4.77 -3.35 -6.12
CA PHE A 86 4.38 -1.94 -6.16
C PHE A 86 3.59 -1.56 -4.90
N THR A 87 2.61 -2.38 -4.53
CA THR A 87 1.72 -2.11 -3.40
C THR A 87 2.25 -2.64 -2.07
N GLY A 88 3.36 -3.39 -2.06
CA GLY A 88 3.81 -4.06 -0.84
C GLY A 88 2.78 -5.04 -0.26
N HIS A 89 2.07 -5.76 -1.14
CA HIS A 89 0.96 -6.67 -0.85
C HIS A 89 -0.32 -6.01 -0.29
N LEU A 90 -0.49 -4.70 -0.44
CA LEU A 90 -1.72 -4.01 -0.07
C LEU A 90 -2.86 -4.23 -1.09
N ASN A 91 -2.62 -4.97 -2.17
CA ASN A 91 -3.62 -5.43 -3.12
C ASN A 91 -4.56 -6.55 -2.60
N PHE A 92 -4.30 -7.11 -1.41
CA PHE A 92 -5.07 -8.20 -0.78
C PHE A 92 -5.87 -7.74 0.45
N GLN A 93 -6.74 -6.75 0.28
CA GLN A 93 -7.53 -6.17 1.37
C GLN A 93 -8.61 -7.10 1.91
N ILE A 94 -9.26 -7.89 1.06
CA ILE A 94 -10.26 -8.88 1.49
C ILE A 94 -9.61 -9.91 2.42
N GLU A 95 -8.46 -10.48 2.04
CA GLU A 95 -7.74 -11.44 2.87
C GLU A 95 -7.20 -10.79 4.14
N HIS A 96 -6.74 -9.54 4.07
CA HIS A 96 -6.30 -8.79 5.24
C HIS A 96 -7.42 -8.60 6.27
N HIS A 97 -8.63 -8.25 5.82
CA HIS A 97 -9.78 -8.08 6.71
C HIS A 97 -10.29 -9.41 7.27
N LEU A 98 -10.26 -10.49 6.48
CA LEU A 98 -10.63 -11.82 6.94
C LEU A 98 -9.58 -12.42 7.90
N PHE A 99 -8.30 -12.14 7.69
CA PHE A 99 -7.18 -12.74 8.41
C PHE A 99 -6.12 -11.69 8.83
N PRO A 100 -6.44 -10.73 9.71
CA PRO A 100 -5.59 -9.58 10.01
C PRO A 100 -4.25 -9.95 10.66
N THR A 101 -4.17 -11.11 11.32
CA THR A 101 -2.96 -11.61 11.98
C THR A 101 -2.07 -12.43 11.04
N MET A 102 -2.53 -12.75 9.83
CA MET A 102 -1.77 -13.54 8.88
C MET A 102 -0.64 -12.71 8.24
N PRO A 103 0.59 -13.26 8.13
CA PRO A 103 1.66 -12.59 7.41
C PRO A 103 1.28 -12.33 5.94
N ARG A 104 1.47 -11.09 5.47
CA ARG A 104 1.07 -10.62 4.14
C ARG A 104 1.57 -11.48 2.98
N HIS A 105 2.77 -12.05 3.11
CA HIS A 105 3.34 -12.93 2.09
C HIS A 105 2.57 -14.25 1.91
N ASN A 106 1.59 -14.57 2.75
CA ASN A 106 0.72 -15.75 2.58
C ASN A 106 -0.61 -15.42 1.90
N PHE A 107 -0.96 -14.14 1.70
CA PHE A 107 -2.25 -13.77 1.11
C PHE A 107 -2.45 -14.32 -0.29
N HIS A 108 -1.40 -14.38 -1.13
CA HIS A 108 -1.49 -15.00 -2.46
C HIS A 108 -1.88 -16.48 -2.43
N LYS A 109 -1.58 -17.20 -1.34
CA LYS A 109 -1.95 -18.61 -1.16
C LYS A 109 -3.41 -18.76 -0.72
N VAL A 110 -3.90 -17.81 0.07
CA VAL A 110 -5.23 -17.85 0.68
C VAL A 110 -6.29 -17.25 -0.23
N GLN A 111 -5.94 -16.24 -1.03
CA GLN A 111 -6.81 -15.63 -2.02
C GLN A 111 -7.61 -16.62 -2.88
N PRO A 112 -7.00 -17.63 -3.53
CA PRO A 112 -7.76 -18.59 -4.33
C PRO A 112 -8.77 -19.41 -3.50
N LEU A 113 -8.46 -19.67 -2.22
CA LEU A 113 -9.35 -20.39 -1.30
C LEU A 113 -10.55 -19.51 -0.91
N VAL A 114 -10.30 -18.25 -0.55
CA VAL A 114 -11.35 -17.27 -0.24
C VAL A 114 -12.26 -17.09 -1.45
N ARG A 115 -11.69 -16.89 -2.64
CA ARG A 115 -12.46 -16.76 -3.88
C ARG A 115 -13.31 -18.00 -4.18
N SER A 116 -12.77 -19.20 -3.95
CA SER A 116 -13.51 -20.45 -4.10
C SER A 116 -14.67 -20.53 -3.11
N LEU A 117 -14.45 -20.15 -1.85
CA LEU A 117 -15.49 -20.13 -0.83
C LEU A 117 -16.59 -19.13 -1.18
N CYS A 118 -16.23 -17.91 -1.63
CA CYS A 118 -17.20 -16.93 -2.10
C CYS A 118 -18.08 -17.49 -3.22
N ALA A 119 -17.47 -18.17 -4.21
CA ALA A 119 -18.22 -18.79 -5.31
C ALA A 119 -19.18 -19.88 -4.83
N GLN A 120 -18.80 -20.69 -3.85
CA GLN A 120 -19.65 -21.73 -3.26
C GLN A 120 -20.86 -21.16 -2.52
N HIS A 121 -20.72 -20.00 -1.90
CA HIS A 121 -21.76 -19.33 -1.12
C HIS A 121 -22.51 -18.24 -1.90
N GLY A 122 -22.23 -18.07 -3.20
CA GLY A 122 -22.85 -17.02 -4.02
C GLY A 122 -22.45 -15.59 -3.62
N LEU A 123 -21.32 -15.42 -2.93
CA LEU A 123 -20.79 -14.12 -2.54
C LEU A 123 -19.95 -13.51 -3.67
N GLN A 124 -20.12 -12.22 -3.89
CA GLN A 124 -19.38 -11.51 -4.93
C GLN A 124 -17.98 -11.16 -4.43
N TYR A 125 -16.97 -11.87 -4.93
CA TYR A 125 -15.57 -11.53 -4.71
C TYR A 125 -15.12 -10.47 -5.73
N VAL A 126 -14.85 -9.24 -5.29
CA VAL A 126 -14.53 -8.11 -6.18
C VAL A 126 -13.02 -7.84 -6.22
N LYS A 127 -12.47 -7.74 -7.44
CA LYS A 127 -11.12 -7.24 -7.69
C LYS A 127 -11.13 -6.23 -8.84
N LYS A 128 -10.24 -5.24 -8.79
CA LYS A 128 -10.13 -4.17 -9.80
C LYS A 128 -8.71 -4.08 -10.37
N PRO A 129 -8.56 -3.71 -11.66
CA PRO A 129 -7.26 -3.37 -12.22
C PRO A 129 -6.60 -2.24 -11.43
N LEU A 130 -5.26 -2.23 -11.41
CA LEU A 130 -4.47 -1.21 -10.74
C LEU A 130 -4.85 0.21 -11.24
N LEU A 131 -4.95 0.39 -12.56
CA LEU A 131 -5.32 1.68 -13.16
C LEU A 131 -6.74 2.12 -12.80
N GLU A 132 -7.71 1.21 -12.75
CA GLU A 132 -9.07 1.56 -12.33
C GLU A 132 -9.09 1.99 -10.86
N SER A 133 -8.31 1.32 -10.02
CA SER A 133 -8.15 1.64 -8.61
C SER A 133 -7.58 3.05 -8.42
N PHE A 134 -6.61 3.45 -9.25
CA PHE A 134 -6.10 4.83 -9.32
C PHE A 134 -7.17 5.82 -9.78
N SER A 135 -7.80 5.55 -10.93
CA SER A 135 -8.80 6.45 -11.51
C SER A 135 -9.98 6.68 -10.58
N SER A 136 -10.38 5.67 -9.81
CA SER A 136 -11.50 5.77 -8.86
C SER A 136 -11.28 6.81 -7.75
N GLN A 137 -10.03 7.16 -7.44
CA GLN A 137 -9.70 8.20 -6.47
C GLN A 137 -9.72 9.61 -7.07
N LEU A 138 -9.29 9.71 -8.33
CA LEU A 138 -9.22 10.98 -9.06
C LEU A 138 -10.58 11.37 -9.62
N SER A 139 -11.47 10.38 -9.76
CA SER A 139 -12.87 10.61 -10.07
C SER A 139 -13.51 11.31 -8.87
N LEU A 140 -13.74 12.63 -9.00
CA LEU A 140 -14.65 13.34 -8.11
C LEU A 140 -15.94 12.52 -7.97
N PRO A 141 -16.55 12.43 -6.77
CA PRO A 141 -17.75 11.66 -6.58
C PRO A 141 -18.79 12.12 -7.59
N SER A 142 -19.05 11.29 -8.61
CA SER A 142 -20.15 11.49 -9.53
C SER A 142 -21.41 11.24 -8.72
N HIS A 143 -21.95 12.32 -8.16
CA HIS A 143 -23.28 12.45 -7.57
C HIS A 143 -23.71 11.30 -6.62
N CYS A 144 -23.62 11.58 -5.32
CA CYS A 144 -24.68 11.12 -4.41
C CYS A 144 -25.94 11.94 -4.66
#